data_AF-A0A5Q4DXX6-F1
#
_entry.id   AF-A0A5Q4DXX6-F1
#
_cell.length_a   1.000
_cell.length_b   1.000
_cell.length_c   1.000
_cell.angle_alpha   90.00
_cell.angle_beta   90.00
_cell.angle_gamma   90.00
#
_symmetry.space_group_name_H-M   'P 1'
#
loop_
_entity.id
_entity.type
_entity.pdbx_description
1 polymer ?
#
loop_
_entity_poly.entity_id
_entity_poly.type
_entity_poly.pdbx_seq_one_letter_code
_entity_poly.pdbx_strand_id
1 'polypeptide(L)'
;VDLNTNEINCTPLNDPAILHARKANWDNEVAKNGGFHPSLPVADTRLLQRARHMAVPAIQGAGLHPNRTVWVRNPREATPSGFMPHNKFRTATHNET
;
A
#
# COMPACT_ATOMS: atom_id res chain seq x y z
N VAL A 1 10.41 -11.65 5.94
CA VAL A 1 10.05 -10.40 6.67
C VAL A 1 11.15 -10.18 7.68
N ASP A 2 11.77 -9.01 7.67
CA ASP A 2 12.79 -8.60 8.63
C ASP A 2 12.28 -7.36 9.40
N LEU A 3 12.07 -7.52 10.71
CA LEU A 3 11.56 -6.45 11.58
C LEU A 3 12.67 -5.56 12.15
N ASN A 4 13.94 -5.97 12.03
CA ASN A 4 15.06 -5.17 12.49
C ASN A 4 15.39 -4.08 11.47
N THR A 5 15.26 -4.38 10.19
CA THR A 5 15.43 -3.43 9.08
C THR A 5 14.11 -2.87 8.54
N ASN A 6 12.96 -3.34 9.04
CA ASN A 6 11.60 -3.01 8.56
C ASN A 6 11.37 -3.35 7.08
N GLU A 7 11.83 -4.52 6.64
CA GLU A 7 11.75 -4.96 5.25
C GLU A 7 10.83 -6.16 5.04
N ILE A 8 10.11 -6.15 3.91
CA ILE A 8 9.36 -7.29 3.39
C ILE A 8 9.78 -7.59 1.95
N ASN A 9 10.73 -8.51 1.81
CA ASN A 9 11.33 -8.87 0.52
C ASN A 9 10.71 -10.14 -0.07
N CYS A 10 10.42 -10.12 -1.38
CA CYS A 10 9.95 -11.29 -2.13
C CYS A 10 11.11 -11.80 -3.00
N THR A 11 11.94 -12.68 -2.44
CA THR A 11 13.17 -13.16 -3.10
C THR A 11 12.97 -13.75 -4.50
N PRO A 12 11.85 -14.42 -4.85
CA PRO A 12 11.63 -14.87 -6.24
C PRO A 12 11.53 -13.74 -7.26
N LEU A 13 11.16 -12.53 -6.85
CA LEU A 13 11.04 -11.37 -7.74
C LEU A 13 12.38 -10.61 -7.90
N ASN A 14 13.44 -11.04 -7.21
CA ASN A 14 14.78 -10.48 -7.41
C ASN A 14 15.37 -10.87 -8.77
N ASP A 15 14.90 -11.99 -9.35
CA ASP A 15 15.22 -12.35 -10.74
C ASP A 15 14.38 -11.46 -11.69
N PRO A 16 15.03 -10.60 -12.51
CA PRO A 16 14.32 -9.72 -13.43
C PRO A 16 13.44 -10.49 -14.41
N ALA A 17 13.86 -11.66 -14.87
CA ALA A 17 13.08 -12.45 -15.83
C ALA A 17 11.76 -12.93 -15.21
N ILE A 18 11.80 -13.39 -13.95
CA ILE A 18 10.60 -13.79 -13.21
C ILE A 18 9.70 -12.59 -12.96
N LEU A 19 10.26 -11.45 -12.55
CA LEU A 19 9.51 -10.22 -12.32
C LEU A 19 8.78 -9.78 -13.59
N HIS A 20 9.49 -9.72 -14.72
CA HIS A 20 8.91 -9.30 -16.01
C HIS A 20 7.81 -10.26 -16.48
N ALA A 21 8.05 -11.57 -16.42
CA ALA A 21 7.08 -12.57 -16.84
C ALA A 21 5.79 -12.50 -15.99
N ARG A 22 5.92 -12.41 -14.66
CA ARG A 22 4.77 -12.32 -13.75
C ARG A 22 4.02 -11.01 -13.88
N LYS A 23 4.75 -9.89 -14.03
CA LYS A 23 4.15 -8.57 -14.22
C LYS A 23 3.37 -8.49 -15.54
N ALA A 24 3.93 -9.01 -16.62
CA ALA A 24 3.25 -9.08 -17.91
C ALA A 24 1.98 -9.93 -17.85
N ASN A 25 2.02 -11.11 -17.19
CA ASN A 25 0.82 -11.92 -17.00
C ASN A 25 -0.25 -11.18 -16.19
N TRP A 26 0.15 -10.57 -15.08
CA TRP A 26 -0.73 -9.78 -14.23
C TRP A 26 -1.39 -8.61 -14.98
N ASP A 27 -0.60 -7.82 -15.71
CA ASP A 27 -1.11 -6.68 -16.45
C ASP A 27 -2.09 -7.10 -17.56
N ASN A 28 -1.85 -8.26 -18.19
CA ASN A 28 -2.76 -8.85 -19.16
C ASN A 28 -4.09 -9.27 -18.52
N GLU A 29 -4.06 -9.98 -17.38
CA GLU A 29 -5.27 -10.40 -16.66
C GLU A 29 -6.08 -9.20 -16.16
N VAL A 30 -5.42 -8.17 -15.63
CA VAL A 30 -6.08 -6.93 -15.20
C VAL A 30 -6.68 -6.16 -16.37
N ALA A 31 -5.97 -6.06 -17.49
CA ALA A 31 -6.48 -5.40 -18.70
C ALA A 31 -7.72 -6.12 -19.25
N LYS A 32 -7.70 -7.46 -19.29
CA LYS A 32 -8.87 -8.29 -19.66
C LYS A 32 -10.07 -8.08 -18.73
N ASN A 33 -9.83 -7.72 -17.48
CA ASN A 33 -10.88 -7.41 -16.49
C ASN A 33 -11.15 -5.91 -16.32
N GLY A 34 -10.94 -5.11 -17.38
CA GLY A 34 -11.30 -3.68 -17.39
C GLY A 34 -10.53 -2.82 -16.38
N GLY A 35 -9.31 -3.24 -16.02
CA GLY A 35 -8.47 -2.54 -15.04
C GLY A 35 -8.72 -2.96 -13.59
N PHE A 36 -9.56 -3.96 -13.33
CA PHE A 36 -9.82 -4.49 -11.99
C PHE A 36 -9.08 -5.80 -11.72
N HIS A 37 -8.84 -6.07 -10.43
CA HIS A 37 -8.25 -7.33 -9.98
C HIS A 37 -9.06 -8.54 -10.50
N PRO A 38 -8.44 -9.60 -11.07
CA PRO A 38 -9.16 -10.72 -11.69
C PRO A 38 -10.14 -11.44 -10.75
N SER A 39 -9.78 -11.61 -9.48
CA SER A 39 -10.64 -12.20 -8.45
C SER A 39 -11.61 -11.22 -7.76
N LEU A 40 -11.80 -10.01 -8.27
CA LEU A 40 -12.68 -9.03 -7.64
C LEU A 40 -14.16 -9.46 -7.79
N PRO A 41 -14.93 -9.59 -6.70
CA PRO A 41 -16.35 -9.93 -6.80
C PRO A 41 -17.16 -8.83 -7.49
N VAL A 42 -18.40 -9.13 -7.87
CA VAL A 42 -19.33 -8.10 -8.35
C VAL A 42 -19.66 -7.12 -7.22
N ALA A 43 -19.63 -5.81 -7.50
CA ALA A 43 -20.19 -4.80 -6.59
C ALA A 43 -21.63 -4.52 -7.00
N ASP A 44 -22.55 -5.29 -6.45
CA ASP A 44 -23.99 -5.23 -6.70
C ASP A 44 -24.68 -4.07 -5.98
N THR A 45 -24.00 -3.40 -5.03
CA THR A 45 -24.54 -2.24 -4.32
C THR A 45 -23.89 -0.93 -4.75
N ARG A 46 -24.70 0.15 -4.75
CA ARG A 46 -24.22 1.52 -4.99
C ARG A 46 -23.11 1.94 -4.03
N LEU A 47 -23.19 1.49 -2.77
CA LEU A 47 -22.18 1.79 -1.75
C LEU A 47 -20.83 1.15 -2.08
N LEU A 48 -20.81 -0.15 -2.39
CA LEU A 48 -19.58 -0.86 -2.75
C LEU A 48 -18.98 -0.32 -4.05
N GLN A 49 -19.83 -0.03 -5.04
CA GLN A 49 -19.36 0.56 -6.29
C GLN A 49 -18.72 1.93 -6.05
N ARG A 50 -19.34 2.78 -5.21
CA ARG A 50 -18.77 4.08 -4.83
C ARG A 50 -17.46 3.93 -4.07
N ALA A 51 -17.39 2.99 -3.12
CA ALA A 51 -16.17 2.73 -2.37
C ALA A 51 -15.01 2.32 -3.30
N ARG A 52 -15.26 1.44 -4.28
CA ARG A 52 -14.25 1.02 -5.28
C ARG A 52 -13.67 2.17 -6.09
N HIS A 53 -14.48 3.18 -6.39
CA HIS A 53 -14.04 4.33 -7.20
C HIS A 53 -13.43 5.47 -6.37
N MET A 54 -13.61 5.46 -5.05
CA MET A 54 -13.15 6.53 -4.16
C MET A 54 -12.02 6.14 -3.20
N ALA A 55 -11.84 4.83 -2.93
CA ALA A 55 -10.83 4.39 -1.97
C ALA A 55 -9.42 4.81 -2.39
N VAL A 56 -8.71 5.49 -1.47
CA VAL A 56 -7.28 5.77 -1.60
C VAL A 56 -6.47 4.60 -1.00
N PRO A 57 -5.18 4.43 -1.36
CA PRO A 57 -4.32 3.41 -0.78
C PRO A 57 -4.22 3.45 0.76
N ALA A 58 -3.91 2.31 1.38
CA ALA A 58 -3.74 2.22 2.84
C ALA A 58 -2.59 3.09 3.38
N ILE A 59 -1.53 3.28 2.59
CA ILE A 59 -0.44 4.23 2.89
C ILE A 59 -0.92 5.69 2.99
N GLN A 60 -2.10 5.98 2.46
CA GLN A 60 -2.80 7.27 2.51
C GLN A 60 -4.02 7.22 3.46
N GLY A 61 -4.13 6.20 4.31
CA GLY A 61 -5.18 6.09 5.34
C GLY A 61 -6.48 5.43 4.89
N ALA A 62 -6.54 4.85 3.68
CA ALA A 62 -7.71 4.09 3.17
C ALA A 62 -9.05 4.87 3.16
N GLY A 63 -9.00 6.20 3.16
CA GLY A 63 -10.18 7.06 3.08
C GLY A 63 -10.90 6.99 1.72
N LEU A 64 -12.11 7.54 1.66
CA LEU A 64 -12.89 7.65 0.42
C LEU A 64 -12.79 9.08 -0.12
N HIS A 65 -11.92 9.30 -1.11
CA HIS A 65 -11.73 10.60 -1.76
C HIS A 65 -12.11 10.55 -3.25
N PRO A 66 -12.54 11.67 -3.85
CA PRO A 66 -12.81 11.73 -5.29
C PRO A 66 -11.61 11.26 -6.12
N ASN A 67 -11.86 10.47 -7.16
CA ASN A 67 -10.84 9.98 -8.11
C ASN A 67 -9.65 9.26 -7.44
N ARG A 68 -9.84 8.65 -6.27
CA ARG A 68 -8.79 7.90 -5.54
C ARG A 68 -7.54 8.74 -5.23
N THR A 69 -7.70 10.06 -5.17
CA THR A 69 -6.62 11.00 -4.87
C THR A 69 -6.92 11.69 -3.55
N VAL A 70 -5.97 11.69 -2.61
CA VAL A 70 -6.15 12.36 -1.33
C VAL A 70 -6.42 13.84 -1.55
N TRP A 71 -7.54 14.29 -1.00
CA TRP A 71 -7.93 15.69 -1.00
C TRP A 71 -8.09 16.15 0.43
N VAL A 72 -7.29 17.15 0.81
CA VAL A 72 -7.32 17.78 2.14
C VAL A 72 -7.69 19.24 1.96
N ARG A 73 -8.78 19.66 2.60
CA ARG A 73 -9.13 21.08 2.69
C ARG A 73 -8.10 21.78 3.59
N ASN A 74 -7.41 22.78 3.05
CA ASN A 74 -6.33 23.51 3.73
C ASN A 74 -5.19 22.58 4.21
N PRO A 75 -4.42 21.99 3.27
CA PRO A 75 -3.32 21.10 3.64
C PRO A 75 -2.30 21.85 4.50
N ARG A 76 -1.80 21.20 5.55
CA ARG A 76 -0.73 21.73 6.39
C ARG A 76 0.60 21.26 5.84
N GLU A 77 1.63 22.11 5.91
CA GLU A 77 2.99 21.67 5.62
C GLU A 77 3.45 20.66 6.67
N ALA A 78 3.93 19.51 6.19
CA ALA A 78 4.48 18.46 7.05
C ALA A 78 5.90 18.84 7.48
N THR A 79 6.00 19.72 8.48
CA THR A 79 7.29 20.08 9.09
C THR A 79 7.69 19.02 10.11
N PRO A 80 8.94 18.51 10.07
CA PRO A 80 9.43 17.59 11.10
C PRO A 80 9.34 18.23 12.48
N SER A 81 8.55 17.64 13.38
CA SER A 81 8.29 18.18 14.72
C SER A 81 9.33 17.75 15.78
N GLY A 82 10.38 17.02 15.37
CA GLY A 82 11.32 16.37 16.29
C GLY A 82 10.75 15.17 17.04
N PHE A 83 9.48 14.80 16.80
CA PHE A 83 8.86 13.63 17.40
C PHE A 83 9.52 12.34 16.90
N MET A 84 10.20 11.63 17.79
CA MET A 84 10.74 10.30 17.53
C MET A 84 9.89 9.25 18.24
N PRO A 85 9.14 8.41 17.51
CA PRO A 85 8.37 7.33 18.12
C PRO A 85 9.34 6.34 18.79
N HIS A 86 9.16 6.07 20.08
CA HIS A 86 9.88 5.03 20.82
C HIS A 86 8.90 3.96 21.28
N ASN A 87 9.29 2.70 21.13
CA ASN A 87 8.49 1.58 21.62
C ASN A 87 8.73 1.42 23.13
N LYS A 88 7.74 1.79 23.96
CA LYS A 88 7.81 1.67 25.42
C LYS A 88 8.05 0.24 25.93
N PHE A 89 7.78 -0.78 25.11
CA PHE A 89 7.97 -2.19 25.46
C PHE A 89 9.32 -2.75 24.98
N ARG A 90 10.04 -2.03 24.10
CA ARG A 90 11.41 -2.39 23.74
C ARG A 90 12.31 -1.78 24.80
N THR A 91 12.64 -2.54 25.84
CA THR A 91 13.75 -2.18 26.72
C THR A 91 14.99 -2.05 25.85
N ALA A 92 15.71 -0.93 25.96
CA ALA A 92 17.00 -0.81 25.31
C ALA A 92 17.88 -1.93 25.89
N THR A 93 18.10 -2.99 25.12
CA THR A 93 19.23 -3.89 25.36
C THR A 93 20.46 -3.05 25.07
N HIS A 94 21.00 -2.48 26.14
CA HIS A 94 22.34 -1.92 26.18
C HIS A 94 23.36 -3.05 25.93
N ASN A 95 24.34 -2.73 25.08
CA ASN A 95 25.68 -3.30 24.95
C ASN A 95 25.80 -4.59 24.10
N GLU A 96 26.84 -4.80 23.29
CA GLU A 96 28.21 -4.23 23.27
C GLU A 96 28.88 -4.46 21.88
N THR A 97 29.82 -3.57 21.52
CA THR A 97 30.89 -3.65 20.48
C THR A 97 30.56 -3.91 19.02
#